data_AF-A0A3D0JKT2-F1
#
_entry.id   AF-A0A3D0JKT2-F1
#
_cell.length_a   1.000
_cell.length_b   1.000
_cell.length_c   1.000
_cell.angle_alpha   90.00
_cell.angle_beta   90.00
_cell.angle_gamma   90.00
#
_symmetry.space_group_name_H-M   'P 1'
#
loop_
_entity.id
_entity.type
_entity.pdbx_description
1 polymer ?
#
loop_
_entity_poly.entity_id
_entity_poly.type
_entity_poly.pdbx_seq_one_letter_code
_entity_poly.pdbx_strand_id
1 'polypeptide(L)' 'MTETLKQRTIRSFVLRAGRMTDAQEKAYQTLWDEYGLVCHHHRLNLQEAFGREAPLVLEIG' A
#
# COMPACT_ATOMS: atom_id res chain seq x y z
N MET A 1 31.30 -16.39 0.32
CA MET A 1 30.38 -16.21 -0.82
C MET A 1 29.60 -14.94 -0.52
N THR A 2 30.13 -13.79 -0.92
CA THR A 2 29.54 -12.47 -0.62
C THR A 2 28.41 -12.21 -1.59
N GLU A 3 27.18 -12.25 -1.09
CA GLU A 3 25.97 -12.00 -1.86
C GLU A 3 25.90 -10.51 -2.23
N THR A 4 26.08 -10.19 -3.51
CA THR A 4 26.02 -8.82 -4.01
C THR A 4 24.58 -8.32 -3.92
N LEU A 5 24.28 -7.51 -2.91
CA LEU A 5 22.99 -6.83 -2.75
C LEU A 5 22.72 -5.96 -3.98
N LYS A 6 21.85 -6.41 -4.90
CA LYS A 6 21.40 -5.62 -6.04
C LYS A 6 20.75 -4.33 -5.52
N GLN A 7 21.40 -3.19 -5.76
CA GLN A 7 20.81 -1.88 -5.49
C GLN A 7 19.55 -1.72 -6.35
N ARG A 8 18.39 -1.70 -5.69
CA ARG A 8 17.12 -1.41 -6.34
C ARG A 8 17.04 0.09 -6.60
N THR A 9 16.96 0.46 -7.87
CA THR A 9 16.75 1.86 -8.27
C THR A 9 15.35 2.33 -7.84
N ILE A 10 15.26 3.60 -7.41
CA ILE A 10 13.99 4.24 -7.11
C ILE A 10 13.18 4.34 -8.41
N ARG A 11 11.95 3.83 -8.42
CA ARG A 11 11.02 3.94 -9.54
C ARG A 11 10.00 5.03 -9.23
N SER A 12 9.84 5.97 -10.15
CA SER A 12 8.80 7.01 -10.07
C SER A 12 7.50 6.46 -10.66
N PHE A 13 6.41 6.57 -9.93
CA PHE A 13 5.07 6.18 -10.38
C PHE A 13 4.23 7.43 -10.60
N VAL A 14 3.37 7.40 -11.63
CA VAL A 14 2.41 8.47 -11.92
C VAL A 14 1.01 8.03 -11.50
N LEU A 15 0.22 8.94 -10.94
CA LEU A 15 -1.17 8.67 -10.61
C LEU A 15 -1.94 8.40 -11.91
N ARG A 16 -2.49 7.20 -12.06
CA ARG A 16 -3.50 6.93 -13.07
C ARG A 16 -4.83 7.39 -12.49
N ALA A 17 -5.42 8.44 -13.06
CA ALA A 17 -6.82 8.76 -12.81
C ALA A 17 -7.68 7.66 -13.47
N GLY A 18 -7.88 6.55 -12.76
CA GLY A 18 -8.73 5.45 -13.18
C GLY A 18 -10.19 5.75 -12.85
N ARG A 19 -11.11 5.36 -13.74
CA ARG A 19 -12.52 5.20 -13.38
C ARG A 19 -12.63 3.96 -12.50
N MET A 20 -13.19 4.10 -11.30
CA MET A 20 -13.56 2.95 -10.48
C MET A 20 -14.73 2.24 -11.16
N THR A 21 -14.74 0.91 -11.14
CA THR A 21 -15.96 0.17 -11.47
C THR A 21 -16.98 0.36 -10.35
N ASP A 22 -18.27 0.15 -10.61
CA ASP A 22 -19.33 0.28 -9.61
C ASP A 22 -19.06 -0.59 -8.36
N ALA A 23 -18.48 -1.77 -8.56
CA ALA A 23 -18.08 -2.66 -7.46
C ALA A 23 -16.94 -2.09 -6.62
N GLN A 24 -15.94 -1.46 -7.26
CA GLN A 24 -14.84 -0.79 -6.57
C GLN A 24 -15.33 0.43 -5.80
N GLU A 25 -16.21 1.24 -6.40
CA GLU A 25 -16.78 2.42 -5.74
C GLU A 25 -17.62 2.03 -4.52
N LYS A 26 -18.46 1.00 -4.65
CA LYS A 26 -19.22 0.47 -3.51
C LYS A 26 -18.30 -0.03 -2.39
N ALA A 27 -17.29 -0.82 -2.73
CA ALA A 27 -16.32 -1.32 -1.75
C ALA A 27 -15.57 -0.18 -1.05
N TYR A 28 -15.18 0.85 -1.80
CA TYR A 28 -14.58 2.05 -1.23
C TYR A 28 -15.52 2.71 -0.22
N GLN A 29 -16.78 2.96 -0.57
CA GLN A 29 -17.74 3.61 0.32
C GLN A 29 -18.06 2.79 1.58
N THR A 30 -18.15 1.45 1.47
CA THR A 30 -18.61 0.62 2.59
C THR A 30 -17.50 0.05 3.46
N LEU A 31 -16.27 -0.05 2.95
CA LEU A 31 -15.16 -0.73 3.65
C LEU A 31 -14.00 0.20 4.00
N TRP A 32 -14.08 1.49 3.64
CA TRP A 32 -13.01 2.44 3.93
C TRP A 32 -12.70 2.56 5.43
N ASP A 33 -13.72 2.55 6.28
CA ASP A 33 -13.53 2.68 7.72
C ASP A 33 -12.75 1.49 8.33
N GLU A 34 -12.80 0.31 7.71
CA GLU A 34 -12.12 -0.89 8.20
C GLU A 34 -10.74 -1.10 7.56
N TYR A 35 -10.62 -0.89 6.25
CA TYR A 35 -9.40 -1.22 5.49
C TYR A 35 -8.61 0.00 4.99
N GLY A 36 -9.19 1.20 5.08
CA GLY A 36 -8.55 2.43 4.62
C GLY A 36 -7.40 2.88 5.52
N LEU A 37 -6.37 3.45 4.91
CA LEU A 37 -5.27 4.12 5.63
C LEU A 37 -5.12 5.54 5.11
N VAL A 38 -5.21 6.51 6.03
CA VAL A 38 -5.00 7.92 5.71
C VAL A 38 -3.50 8.22 5.70
N CYS A 39 -3.03 8.86 4.63
CA CYS A 39 -1.64 9.28 4.53
C CYS A 39 -1.40 10.56 5.32
N HIS A 40 -0.59 10.46 6.37
CA HIS A 40 -0.24 11.57 7.26
C HIS A 40 1.22 12.05 7.10
N HIS A 41 1.88 11.70 5.99
CA HIS A 41 3.27 12.10 5.67
C HIS A 41 4.32 11.72 6.74
N HIS A 42 4.08 10.64 7.48
CA HIS A 42 5.04 10.05 8.42
C HIS A 42 5.24 8.55 8.12
N ARG A 43 6.23 7.92 8.77
CA ARG A 43 6.45 6.48 8.63
C ARG A 43 5.30 5.70 9.25
N LEU A 44 4.60 4.92 8.43
CA LEU A 44 3.52 4.04 8.87
C LEU A 44 4.05 2.94 9.81
N ASN A 45 3.41 2.75 10.96
CA ASN A 45 3.64 1.58 11.81
C ASN A 45 2.78 0.41 11.32
N LEU A 46 3.42 -0.54 10.63
CA LEU A 46 2.73 -1.67 10.00
C LEU A 46 2.25 -2.70 11.04
N GLN A 47 2.92 -2.83 12.17
CA GLN A 47 2.51 -3.76 13.22
C GLN A 47 1.22 -3.30 13.89
N GLU A 48 1.10 -2.01 14.14
CA GLU A 48 -0.15 -1.41 14.65
C GLU A 48 -1.26 -1.50 13.61
N ALA A 49 -0.97 -1.20 12.33
CA ALA A 49 -1.97 -1.26 11.26
C ALA A 49 -2.53 -2.68 11.03
N PHE A 50 -1.69 -3.72 11.13
CA PHE A 50 -2.11 -5.11 10.90
C PHE A 50 -2.41 -5.90 12.19
N GLY A 51 -2.13 -5.34 13.37
CA GLY A 51 -2.30 -5.99 14.67
C GLY A 51 -1.38 -7.20 14.91
N ARG A 52 -0.35 -7.40 14.09
CA ARG A 52 0.59 -8.54 14.20
C ARG A 52 1.92 -8.28 13.50
N GLU A 53 2.92 -9.09 13.84
CA GLU A 53 4.15 -9.21 13.08
C GLU A 53 4.06 -10.37 12.08
N ALA A 54 4.24 -10.06 10.80
CA ALA A 54 4.22 -11.03 9.70
C ALA A 54 4.98 -10.51 8.48
N PRO A 55 5.36 -11.37 7.52
CA PRO A 55 5.85 -10.92 6.23
C PRO A 55 4.84 -10.00 5.53
N LEU A 56 5.35 -8.94 4.92
CA LEU A 56 4.54 -7.88 4.31
C LEU A 56 4.75 -7.84 2.80
N VAL A 57 3.67 -7.59 2.07
CA VAL A 57 3.68 -7.37 0.62
C VAL A 57 3.17 -5.95 0.35
N LEU A 58 3.93 -5.20 -0.45
CA LEU A 58 3.53 -3.88 -0.93
C LEU A 58 3.29 -3.97 -2.43
N GLU A 59 2.06 -3.66 -2.83
CA GLU A 59 1.67 -3.50 -4.23
C GLU A 59 1.38 -2.02 -4.49
N ILE A 60 1.90 -1.50 -5.60
CA ILE A 60 1.66 -0.12 -6.04
C ILE A 60 0.97 -0.21 -7.40
N GLY A 61 -0.29 0.23 -7.44
CA GLY A 61 -1.09 0.57 -8.63
C GLY A 61 -0.86 -0.25 -9.89
#